data_AF-A0A1C4U7M4-F1
#
_entry.id   AF-A0A1C4U7M4-F1
#
_cell.length_a   1.000
_cell.length_b   1.000
_cell.length_c   1.000
_cell.angle_alpha   90.00
_cell.angle_beta   90.00
_cell.angle_gamma   90.00
#
_symmetry.space_group_name_H-M   'P 1'
#
loop_
_entity.id
_entity.type
_entity.pdbx_description
1 polymer ?
#
loop_
_entity_poly.entity_id
_entity_poly.type
_entity_poly.pdbx_seq_one_letter_code
_entity_poly.pdbx_strand_id
1 'polypeptide(L)'
;MFDAADYGARPDATWTVNRDAFQAANDAARKAGGGQVTAPPGTYQAKGIIQDGGVGFVLPGVTLRSPDGQLPEVLTTRVVTTTGSIAAGGRQLTVASGAGIQVDAVVAVQAVGGILDTQFTRLVQPVTATQTTGLTLASTTGFPVAGTLQVDSELVRYTGLDGATLTGVTRGAYGTTPAPHTTTASIGVARRLYALVVAVTGTTVTIDTPALIGATGVTVSVGCVRPAVDGLTVDGNKVWGGAVRSLFAVTWRQVRWGRVENMTVRNAENGFALTRGASDCTLVDLHLHGCGTPETVKGSALWLYQGCRRNRVRGVCVTGATWTAVYLDDRTTTAEEGWDGPNDDNLVTDFTVRITDSRAPALAVVGGCHNRFVTGTISSPGYGVSLSNGTQGTTADGSVAPCRGNEIAGVAFQVRFGWILEAPGNSLHDCYVAAGAEGVGSNAGNNLVYAVSPTPGAAPRL
;
A
#
# COMPACT_ATOMS: atom_id res chain seq x y z
N MET A 1 -23.70 -16.40 -12.37
CA MET A 1 -23.18 -15.28 -13.19
C MET A 1 -24.18 -14.16 -13.07
N PHE A 2 -23.73 -12.93 -12.88
CA PHE A 2 -24.55 -11.77 -12.59
C PHE A 2 -24.18 -10.70 -13.62
N ASP A 3 -24.97 -10.59 -14.69
CA ASP A 3 -24.67 -9.64 -15.75
C ASP A 3 -25.11 -8.24 -15.34
N ALA A 4 -24.21 -7.27 -15.36
CA ALA A 4 -24.53 -5.88 -15.01
C ALA A 4 -25.61 -5.28 -15.93
N ALA A 5 -25.76 -5.77 -17.17
CA ALA A 5 -26.82 -5.35 -18.07
C ALA A 5 -28.22 -5.70 -17.54
N ASP A 6 -28.37 -6.83 -16.82
CA ASP A 6 -29.62 -7.21 -16.15
C ASP A 6 -30.02 -6.22 -15.03
N TYR A 7 -29.04 -5.45 -14.54
CA TYR A 7 -29.22 -4.39 -13.55
C TYR A 7 -29.21 -2.98 -14.17
N GLY A 8 -29.21 -2.87 -15.50
CA GLY A 8 -29.33 -1.62 -16.23
C GLY A 8 -28.03 -0.99 -16.72
N ALA A 9 -26.89 -1.68 -16.64
CA ALA A 9 -25.64 -1.20 -17.22
C ALA A 9 -25.74 -1.13 -18.75
N ARG A 10 -25.37 0.02 -19.33
CA ARG A 10 -25.24 0.19 -20.78
C ARG A 10 -24.29 1.35 -21.12
N PRO A 11 -23.54 1.29 -22.23
CA PRO A 11 -22.54 2.31 -22.57
C PRO A 11 -23.05 3.76 -22.63
N ASP A 12 -24.32 3.96 -23.01
CA ASP A 12 -24.97 5.26 -23.15
C ASP A 12 -25.65 5.75 -21.85
N ALA A 13 -25.66 4.95 -20.78
CA ALA A 13 -26.21 5.37 -19.50
C ALA A 13 -25.30 6.37 -18.78
N THR A 14 -25.90 7.13 -17.85
CA THR A 14 -25.14 8.00 -16.96
C THR A 14 -24.19 7.20 -16.08
N TRP A 15 -23.13 7.86 -15.60
CA TRP A 15 -22.12 7.17 -14.81
C TRP A 15 -22.65 6.59 -13.50
N THR A 16 -23.68 7.21 -12.91
CA THR A 16 -24.34 6.71 -11.70
C THR A 16 -25.15 5.46 -11.96
N VAL A 17 -25.90 5.42 -13.07
CA VAL A 17 -26.68 4.23 -13.46
C VAL A 17 -25.75 3.04 -13.71
N ASN A 18 -24.66 3.25 -14.46
CA ASN A 18 -23.68 2.20 -14.68
C ASN A 18 -23.00 1.76 -13.38
N ARG A 19 -22.53 2.69 -12.54
CA ARG A 19 -21.98 2.37 -11.21
C ARG A 19 -22.96 1.50 -10.42
N ASP A 20 -24.22 1.93 -10.31
CA ASP A 20 -25.23 1.24 -9.51
C ASP A 20 -25.57 -0.14 -10.06
N ALA A 21 -25.57 -0.30 -11.38
CA ALA A 21 -25.78 -1.60 -12.04
C ALA A 21 -24.63 -2.59 -11.78
N PHE A 22 -23.37 -2.16 -11.94
CA PHE A 22 -22.21 -2.99 -11.60
C PHE A 22 -22.16 -3.32 -10.10
N GLN A 23 -22.51 -2.35 -9.24
CA GLN A 23 -22.58 -2.59 -7.80
C GLN A 23 -23.70 -3.57 -7.45
N ALA A 24 -24.88 -3.47 -8.06
CA ALA A 24 -25.99 -4.39 -7.84
C ALA A 24 -25.65 -5.82 -8.28
N ALA A 25 -24.97 -5.99 -9.42
CA ALA A 25 -24.47 -7.29 -9.87
C ALA A 25 -23.46 -7.89 -8.87
N ASN A 26 -22.53 -7.07 -8.36
CA ASN A 26 -21.59 -7.47 -7.31
C ASN A 26 -22.31 -7.87 -6.01
N ASP A 27 -23.28 -7.07 -5.57
CA ASP A 27 -24.02 -7.32 -4.32
C ASP A 27 -24.89 -8.59 -4.42
N ALA A 28 -25.46 -8.84 -5.60
CA ALA A 28 -26.17 -10.09 -5.90
C ALA A 28 -25.23 -11.30 -5.87
N ALA A 29 -24.03 -11.18 -6.45
CA ALA A 29 -23.00 -12.21 -6.37
C ALA A 29 -22.58 -12.48 -4.92
N ARG A 30 -22.30 -11.43 -4.13
CA ARG A 30 -21.99 -11.57 -2.71
C ARG A 30 -23.11 -12.28 -1.95
N LYS A 31 -24.36 -11.89 -2.18
CA LYS A 31 -25.55 -12.49 -1.53
C LYS A 31 -25.70 -13.97 -1.85
N ALA A 32 -25.28 -14.39 -3.04
CA ALA A 32 -25.25 -15.79 -3.45
C ALA A 32 -24.05 -16.59 -2.90
N GLY A 33 -23.18 -15.97 -2.08
CA GLY A 33 -21.97 -16.59 -1.53
C GLY A 33 -20.74 -16.46 -2.43
N GLY A 34 -20.81 -15.64 -3.47
CA GLY A 34 -19.76 -15.44 -4.48
C GLY A 34 -20.32 -15.56 -5.89
N GLY A 35 -19.45 -15.38 -6.89
CA GLY A 35 -19.83 -15.55 -8.29
C GLY A 35 -19.05 -14.64 -9.22
N GLN A 36 -19.52 -14.53 -10.46
CA GLN A 36 -18.90 -13.70 -11.49
C GLN A 36 -19.86 -12.59 -11.90
N VAL A 37 -19.35 -11.35 -11.91
CA VAL A 37 -19.96 -10.19 -12.54
C VAL A 37 -19.46 -10.11 -13.99
N THR A 38 -20.39 -10.02 -14.93
CA THR A 38 -20.14 -9.89 -16.37
C THR A 38 -20.82 -8.64 -16.92
N ALA A 39 -20.45 -8.23 -18.14
CA ALA A 39 -21.18 -7.24 -18.92
C ALA A 39 -20.81 -7.40 -20.40
N PRO A 40 -21.69 -6.99 -21.33
CA PRO A 40 -21.33 -6.93 -22.75
C PRO A 40 -20.13 -5.99 -22.99
N PRO A 41 -19.25 -6.29 -23.97
CA PRO A 41 -18.15 -5.41 -24.33
C PRO A 41 -18.62 -3.98 -24.61
N GLY A 42 -17.85 -3.00 -24.16
CA GLY A 42 -18.22 -1.59 -24.28
C GLY A 42 -17.49 -0.69 -23.29
N THR A 43 -17.61 0.61 -23.49
CA THR A 43 -17.11 1.60 -22.52
C THR A 43 -18.27 2.13 -21.70
N TYR A 44 -18.20 1.93 -20.39
CA TYR A 44 -19.19 2.35 -19.41
C TYR A 44 -18.58 3.46 -18.57
N GLN A 45 -19.23 4.62 -18.53
CA GLN A 45 -18.87 5.65 -17.56
C GLN A 45 -19.20 5.12 -16.17
N ALA A 46 -18.23 5.01 -15.25
CA ALA A 46 -18.46 4.55 -13.89
C ALA A 46 -17.25 4.88 -13.00
N LYS A 47 -17.50 5.10 -11.72
CA LYS A 47 -16.49 5.13 -10.65
C LYS A 47 -17.12 4.81 -9.30
N GLY A 48 -16.30 4.46 -8.31
CA GLY A 48 -16.74 4.15 -6.96
C GLY A 48 -17.35 2.76 -6.81
N ILE A 49 -17.01 1.83 -7.70
CA ILE A 49 -17.47 0.44 -7.59
C ILE A 49 -16.65 -0.26 -6.49
N ILE A 50 -17.33 -0.99 -5.61
CA ILE A 50 -16.72 -1.73 -4.50
C ILE A 50 -16.90 -3.23 -4.75
N GLN A 51 -15.80 -3.89 -5.10
CA GLN A 51 -15.75 -5.33 -5.32
C GLN A 51 -15.70 -6.10 -4.00
N ASP A 52 -16.50 -7.16 -3.92
CA ASP A 52 -16.55 -8.07 -2.79
C ASP A 52 -15.58 -9.25 -2.89
N GLY A 53 -15.23 -9.79 -1.72
CA GLY A 53 -14.50 -11.05 -1.62
C GLY A 53 -15.32 -12.22 -2.16
N GLY A 54 -14.66 -13.15 -2.86
CA GLY A 54 -15.33 -14.26 -3.54
C GLY A 54 -16.11 -13.85 -4.80
N VAL A 55 -16.07 -12.58 -5.21
CA VAL A 55 -16.69 -12.09 -6.43
C VAL A 55 -15.60 -11.83 -7.48
N GLY A 56 -15.72 -12.48 -8.63
CA GLY A 56 -14.90 -12.26 -9.81
C GLY A 56 -15.54 -11.27 -10.77
N PHE A 57 -14.78 -10.31 -11.28
CA PHE A 57 -15.20 -9.42 -12.37
C PHE A 57 -14.59 -9.98 -13.65
N VAL A 58 -15.39 -10.69 -14.45
CA VAL A 58 -14.97 -11.31 -15.71
C VAL A 58 -15.55 -10.46 -16.83
N LEU A 59 -14.75 -9.51 -17.29
CA LEU A 59 -15.23 -8.37 -18.07
C LEU A 59 -14.40 -8.15 -19.36
N PRO A 60 -14.21 -9.18 -20.20
CA PRO A 60 -13.43 -9.05 -21.42
C PRO A 60 -14.05 -8.03 -22.37
N GLY A 61 -13.24 -7.08 -22.85
CA GLY A 61 -13.69 -6.02 -23.75
C GLY A 61 -14.53 -4.92 -23.08
N VAL A 62 -14.65 -4.92 -21.76
CA VAL A 62 -15.31 -3.87 -20.99
C VAL A 62 -14.26 -2.83 -20.54
N THR A 63 -14.59 -1.56 -20.71
CA THR A 63 -13.86 -0.44 -20.12
C THR A 63 -14.76 0.27 -19.10
N LEU A 64 -14.32 0.31 -17.84
CA LEU A 64 -14.89 1.20 -16.84
C LEU A 64 -14.09 2.51 -16.85
N ARG A 65 -14.72 3.60 -17.29
CA ARG A 65 -14.07 4.91 -17.43
C ARG A 65 -14.60 5.88 -16.38
N SER A 66 -13.68 6.49 -15.62
CA SER A 66 -14.05 7.59 -14.72
C SER A 66 -14.68 8.73 -15.52
N PRO A 67 -15.83 9.30 -15.11
CA PRO A 67 -16.49 10.37 -15.86
C PRO A 67 -15.69 11.69 -15.89
N ASP A 68 -14.86 11.94 -14.88
CA ASP A 68 -14.26 13.26 -14.61
C ASP A 68 -12.78 13.18 -14.18
N GLY A 69 -12.23 11.97 -14.00
CA GLY A 69 -10.88 11.79 -13.49
C GLY A 69 -10.71 12.15 -12.02
N GLN A 70 -11.83 12.26 -11.27
CA GLN A 70 -11.88 12.65 -9.88
C GLN A 70 -12.29 11.51 -8.97
N LEU A 71 -12.01 11.67 -7.67
CA LEU A 71 -12.47 10.74 -6.63
C LEU A 71 -14.00 10.51 -6.69
N PRO A 72 -14.49 9.36 -6.24
CA PRO A 72 -13.74 8.20 -5.73
C PRO A 72 -12.95 7.45 -6.81
N GLU A 73 -12.07 6.53 -6.42
CA GLU A 73 -11.40 5.60 -7.32
C GLU A 73 -12.40 4.84 -8.21
N VAL A 74 -11.98 4.34 -9.38
CA VAL A 74 -12.91 3.64 -10.29
C VAL A 74 -13.38 2.33 -9.67
N LEU A 75 -12.42 1.54 -9.16
CA LEU A 75 -12.65 0.25 -8.55
C LEU A 75 -11.86 0.12 -7.25
N THR A 76 -12.54 -0.26 -6.18
CA THR A 76 -11.90 -0.63 -4.92
C THR A 76 -12.41 -1.97 -4.43
N THR A 77 -11.77 -2.54 -3.42
CA THR A 77 -12.30 -3.70 -2.71
C THR A 77 -12.97 -3.33 -1.40
N ARG A 78 -13.90 -4.19 -0.97
CA ARG A 78 -14.61 -4.00 0.29
C ARG A 78 -13.66 -4.11 1.48
N VAL A 79 -13.77 -3.13 2.37
CA VAL A 79 -13.19 -3.15 3.70
C VAL A 79 -14.35 -3.03 4.70
N VAL A 80 -14.46 -4.00 5.60
CA VAL A 80 -15.40 -3.95 6.72
C VAL A 80 -14.76 -3.16 7.85
N THR A 81 -15.49 -2.23 8.43
CA THR A 81 -15.05 -1.47 9.62
C THR A 81 -16.01 -1.72 10.77
N THR A 82 -15.47 -2.01 11.94
CA THR A 82 -16.17 -2.18 13.22
C THR A 82 -15.31 -1.58 14.34
N THR A 83 -15.83 -1.51 15.56
CA THR A 83 -15.00 -1.35 16.75
C THR A 83 -14.68 -2.72 17.36
N GLY A 84 -13.63 -2.78 18.17
CA GLY A 84 -13.29 -3.99 18.91
C GLY A 84 -12.39 -3.75 20.12
N SER A 85 -12.20 -4.82 20.89
CA SER A 85 -11.41 -4.86 22.11
C SER A 85 -10.55 -6.11 22.14
N ILE A 86 -9.30 -5.97 22.57
CA ILE A 86 -8.35 -7.08 22.70
C ILE A 86 -7.44 -6.86 23.90
N ALA A 87 -7.11 -7.93 24.62
CA ALA A 87 -6.18 -7.88 25.74
C ALA A 87 -4.71 -7.89 25.25
N ALA A 88 -3.81 -7.29 26.03
CA ALA A 88 -2.37 -7.37 25.78
C ALA A 88 -1.90 -8.83 25.78
N GLY A 89 -1.06 -9.21 24.82
CA GLY A 89 -0.62 -10.59 24.57
C GLY A 89 -1.71 -11.52 24.01
N GLY A 90 -2.96 -11.06 23.93
CA GLY A 90 -4.11 -11.83 23.49
C GLY A 90 -4.22 -11.95 21.97
N ARG A 91 -4.95 -12.99 21.53
CA ARG A 91 -5.30 -13.26 20.13
C ARG A 91 -6.81 -13.28 19.87
N GLN A 92 -7.61 -13.07 20.90
CA GLN A 92 -9.07 -13.01 20.78
C GLN A 92 -9.51 -11.56 20.72
N LEU A 93 -9.82 -11.09 19.52
CA LEU A 93 -10.40 -9.78 19.27
C LEU A 93 -11.93 -9.89 19.39
N THR A 94 -12.51 -9.20 20.36
CA THR A 94 -13.97 -9.08 20.45
C THR A 94 -14.41 -7.86 19.67
N VAL A 95 -15.17 -8.04 18.60
CA VAL A 95 -15.67 -6.96 17.74
C VAL A 95 -17.14 -6.64 18.04
N ALA A 96 -17.58 -5.40 17.79
CA ALA A 96 -18.98 -5.04 17.92
C ALA A 96 -19.88 -5.82 16.93
N SER A 97 -19.36 -6.15 15.74
CA SER A 97 -20.03 -7.03 14.78
C SER A 97 -19.03 -7.89 14.02
N GLY A 98 -19.26 -9.21 14.00
CA GLY A 98 -18.52 -10.15 13.14
C GLY A 98 -19.04 -10.20 11.69
N ALA A 99 -20.10 -9.45 11.37
CA ALA A 99 -20.75 -9.52 10.06
C ALA A 99 -19.78 -9.11 8.93
N GLY A 100 -19.60 -10.01 7.96
CA GLY A 100 -18.73 -9.77 6.81
C GLY A 100 -17.23 -9.99 7.06
N ILE A 101 -16.81 -10.30 8.29
CA ILE A 101 -15.45 -10.76 8.59
C ILE A 101 -15.31 -12.22 8.18
N GLN A 102 -14.26 -12.53 7.43
CA GLN A 102 -14.00 -13.88 6.92
C GLN A 102 -12.69 -14.42 7.49
N VAL A 103 -12.63 -15.73 7.68
CA VAL A 103 -11.35 -16.44 7.87
C VAL A 103 -10.42 -16.13 6.70
N ASP A 104 -9.12 -16.08 6.99
CA ASP A 104 -8.03 -15.65 6.13
C ASP A 104 -7.95 -14.16 5.83
N ALA A 105 -8.94 -13.34 6.19
CA ALA A 105 -8.88 -11.91 5.93
C ALA A 105 -7.71 -11.23 6.65
N VAL A 106 -7.15 -10.20 6.03
CA VAL A 106 -6.20 -9.30 6.72
C VAL A 106 -7.00 -8.33 7.56
N VAL A 107 -6.76 -8.34 8.86
CA VAL A 107 -7.33 -7.42 9.83
C VAL A 107 -6.26 -6.42 10.29
N ALA A 108 -6.67 -5.17 10.46
CA ALA A 108 -5.88 -4.11 11.06
C ALA A 108 -6.60 -3.61 12.32
N VAL A 109 -5.95 -3.74 13.48
CA VAL A 109 -6.50 -3.28 14.77
C VAL A 109 -5.75 -2.04 15.24
N GLN A 110 -6.46 -0.94 15.48
CA GLN A 110 -5.86 0.34 15.84
C GLN A 110 -5.12 0.30 17.19
N ALA A 111 -3.94 0.91 17.21
CA ALA A 111 -3.13 1.22 18.39
C ALA A 111 -2.64 0.03 19.24
N VAL A 112 -2.85 -1.21 18.80
CA VAL A 112 -2.42 -2.42 19.56
C VAL A 112 -1.14 -3.05 19.04
N GLY A 113 -0.55 -2.49 17.98
CA GLY A 113 0.64 -3.02 17.30
C GLY A 113 1.98 -2.56 17.86
N GLY A 114 2.00 -1.82 18.97
CA GLY A 114 3.22 -1.23 19.54
C GLY A 114 3.51 0.18 19.01
N ILE A 115 4.72 0.69 19.28
CA ILE A 115 5.21 1.97 18.74
C ILE A 115 5.67 1.77 17.29
N LEU A 116 5.42 2.72 16.40
CA LEU A 116 5.99 2.72 15.04
C LEU A 116 7.51 2.95 15.06
N ASP A 117 8.24 2.10 14.34
CA ASP A 117 9.71 2.11 14.32
C ASP A 117 10.29 3.36 13.64
N THR A 118 9.47 4.12 12.91
CA THR A 118 9.87 5.32 12.16
C THR A 118 9.23 6.61 12.70
N GLN A 119 8.41 6.54 13.74
CA GLN A 119 7.68 7.68 14.32
C GLN A 119 7.68 7.63 15.85
N PHE A 120 8.86 7.67 16.45
CA PHE A 120 9.02 7.73 17.91
C PHE A 120 10.06 8.75 18.35
N THR A 121 9.93 9.16 19.60
CA THR A 121 10.73 10.17 20.27
C THR A 121 10.78 9.89 21.77
N ARG A 122 11.24 10.86 22.55
CA ARG A 122 11.32 10.79 24.01
C ARG A 122 10.61 11.95 24.68
N LEU A 123 10.08 11.73 25.88
CA LEU A 123 9.64 12.82 26.77
C LEU A 123 10.85 13.64 27.26
N VAL A 124 10.72 14.97 27.30
CA VAL A 124 11.81 15.86 27.78
C VAL A 124 11.73 16.16 29.27
N GLN A 125 10.61 15.82 29.91
CA GLN A 125 10.37 16.00 31.33
C GLN A 125 9.46 14.88 31.86
N PRO A 126 9.42 14.65 33.19
CA PRO A 126 8.48 13.69 33.76
C PRO A 126 7.04 14.14 33.53
N VAL A 127 6.14 13.18 33.36
CA VAL A 127 4.70 13.41 33.18
C VAL A 127 3.97 12.68 34.29
N THR A 128 3.06 13.35 35.00
CA THR A 128 2.24 12.69 36.04
C THR A 128 1.04 11.94 35.41
N ALA A 129 0.41 11.03 36.14
CA ALA A 129 -0.75 10.28 35.65
C ALA A 129 -1.98 11.17 35.32
N THR A 130 -2.05 12.38 35.88
CA THR A 130 -3.17 13.32 35.69
C THR A 130 -2.85 14.48 34.75
N GLN A 131 -1.60 14.60 34.30
CA GLN A 131 -1.17 15.69 33.43
C GLN A 131 -1.75 15.50 32.01
N THR A 132 -2.49 16.52 31.56
CA THR A 132 -3.12 16.61 30.22
C THR A 132 -2.62 17.84 29.44
N THR A 133 -1.69 18.60 29.98
CA THR A 133 -1.06 19.76 29.34
C THR A 133 0.44 19.73 29.54
N GLY A 134 1.21 20.36 28.65
CA GLY A 134 2.67 20.42 28.78
C GLY A 134 3.36 19.06 28.59
N LEU A 135 2.74 18.13 27.86
CA LEU A 135 3.41 16.91 27.41
C LEU A 135 4.32 17.29 26.24
N THR A 136 5.59 17.58 26.56
CA THR A 136 6.59 18.03 25.59
C THR A 136 7.47 16.86 25.14
N LEU A 137 7.62 16.73 23.82
CA LEU A 137 8.42 15.73 23.15
C LEU A 137 9.79 16.32 22.78
N ALA A 138 10.80 15.48 22.61
CA ALA A 138 12.10 15.92 22.13
C ALA A 138 12.07 16.34 20.65
N SER A 139 11.15 15.75 19.88
CA SER A 139 10.91 16.06 18.47
C SER A 139 9.53 15.55 18.07
N THR A 140 8.86 16.28 17.18
CA THR A 140 7.60 15.89 16.52
C THR A 140 7.81 15.53 15.05
N THR A 141 9.07 15.43 14.60
CA THR A 141 9.39 15.07 13.21
C THR A 141 8.73 13.74 12.83
N GLY A 142 7.98 13.76 11.73
CA GLY A 142 7.28 12.58 11.24
C GLY A 142 5.97 12.25 11.97
N PHE A 143 5.56 12.97 13.01
CA PHE A 143 4.30 12.72 13.71
C PHE A 143 3.11 13.32 12.94
N PRO A 144 1.92 12.69 12.96
CA PRO A 144 0.71 13.31 12.46
C PRO A 144 0.31 14.51 13.34
N VAL A 145 -0.47 15.45 12.79
CA VAL A 145 -0.94 16.63 13.56
C VAL A 145 -1.87 16.24 14.72
N ALA A 146 -2.58 15.12 14.58
CA ALA A 146 -3.42 14.51 15.60
C ALA A 146 -3.36 12.99 15.49
N GLY A 147 -3.60 12.28 16.59
CA GLY A 147 -3.59 10.82 16.59
C GLY A 147 -3.46 10.22 17.99
N THR A 148 -2.98 8.99 18.04
CA THR A 148 -2.73 8.22 19.26
C THR A 148 -1.25 7.92 19.35
N LEU A 149 -0.64 8.26 20.47
CA LEU A 149 0.71 7.86 20.83
C LEU A 149 0.66 6.73 21.86
N GLN A 150 1.68 5.91 21.87
CA GLN A 150 1.94 4.96 22.94
C GLN A 150 3.16 5.40 23.73
N VAL A 151 3.07 5.30 25.06
CA VAL A 151 4.20 5.40 26.00
C VAL A 151 4.02 4.29 27.04
N ASP A 152 5.04 3.45 27.20
CA ASP A 152 4.95 2.20 27.98
C ASP A 152 3.69 1.38 27.58
N SER A 153 2.79 1.09 28.53
CA SER A 153 1.51 0.43 28.31
C SER A 153 0.32 1.38 28.16
N GLU A 154 0.55 2.68 28.08
CA GLU A 154 -0.50 3.70 27.97
C GLU A 154 -0.66 4.20 26.53
N LEU A 155 -1.92 4.37 26.11
CA LEU A 155 -2.28 5.10 24.90
C LEU A 155 -2.70 6.53 25.26
N VAL A 156 -2.13 7.50 24.56
CA VAL A 156 -2.37 8.94 24.73
C VAL A 156 -2.89 9.52 23.42
N ARG A 157 -4.14 10.01 23.41
CA ARG A 157 -4.70 10.69 22.24
C ARG A 157 -4.38 12.18 22.31
N TYR A 158 -4.11 12.81 21.17
CA TYR A 158 -3.90 14.25 21.05
C TYR A 158 -4.59 14.79 19.80
N THR A 159 -4.94 16.07 19.79
CA THR A 159 -5.67 16.71 18.68
C THR A 159 -4.86 17.78 17.95
N GLY A 160 -3.67 18.11 18.45
CA GLY A 160 -2.81 19.10 17.83
C GLY A 160 -1.38 19.08 18.38
N LEU A 161 -0.51 19.81 17.70
CA LEU A 161 0.87 20.07 18.09
C LEU A 161 1.08 21.58 18.21
N ASP A 162 1.72 22.03 19.28
CA ASP A 162 2.28 23.38 19.43
C ASP A 162 3.80 23.26 19.60
N GLY A 163 4.51 23.41 18.49
CA GLY A 163 5.92 23.04 18.39
C GLY A 163 6.14 21.56 18.74
N ALA A 164 6.85 21.31 19.84
CA ALA A 164 7.09 19.96 20.35
C ALA A 164 6.13 19.54 21.48
N THR A 165 5.12 20.36 21.80
CA THR A 165 4.16 20.07 22.87
C THR A 165 2.83 19.57 22.30
N LEU A 166 2.31 18.49 22.89
CA LEU A 166 0.99 17.95 22.53
C LEU A 166 -0.14 18.83 23.07
N THR A 167 -1.18 19.01 22.25
CA THR A 167 -2.41 19.73 22.65
C THR A 167 -3.65 18.83 22.53
N GLY A 168 -4.68 19.14 23.33
CA GLY A 168 -5.91 18.33 23.41
C GLY A 168 -5.67 16.89 23.88
N VAL A 169 -4.78 16.72 24.85
CA VAL A 169 -4.35 15.41 25.34
C VAL A 169 -5.46 14.72 26.13
N THR A 170 -5.75 13.47 25.76
CA THR A 170 -6.54 12.52 26.53
C THR A 170 -5.66 11.34 26.93
N ARG A 171 -5.41 11.21 28.23
CA ARG A 171 -4.65 10.11 28.84
C ARG A 171 -5.52 8.86 28.98
N GLY A 172 -4.91 7.69 29.07
CA GLY A 172 -5.65 6.43 29.26
C GLY A 172 -6.63 6.11 28.12
N ALA A 173 -6.28 6.51 26.89
CA ALA A 173 -7.16 6.34 25.74
C ALA A 173 -7.45 4.86 25.50
N TYR A 174 -8.64 4.57 24.96
CA TYR A 174 -9.08 3.20 24.64
C TYR A 174 -9.04 2.24 25.85
N GLY A 175 -9.21 2.76 27.06
CA GLY A 175 -9.29 1.95 28.27
C GLY A 175 -7.93 1.54 28.86
N THR A 176 -6.82 2.11 28.37
CA THR A 176 -5.54 1.98 29.10
C THR A 176 -5.55 2.84 30.37
N THR A 177 -4.70 2.53 31.34
CA THR A 177 -4.62 3.29 32.60
C THR A 177 -3.58 4.41 32.48
N PRO A 178 -3.93 5.68 32.80
CA PRO A 178 -2.95 6.75 32.90
C PRO A 178 -1.87 6.45 33.94
N ALA A 179 -0.60 6.60 33.57
CA ALA A 179 0.55 6.32 34.45
C ALA A 179 1.50 7.53 34.54
N PRO A 180 2.31 7.66 35.61
CA PRO A 180 3.45 8.56 35.59
C PRO A 180 4.54 8.00 34.66
N HIS A 181 5.19 8.88 33.88
CA HIS A 181 6.31 8.52 33.00
C HIS A 181 7.53 9.38 33.32
N THR A 182 8.72 8.80 33.20
CA THR A 182 9.98 9.51 33.46
C THR A 182 10.37 10.39 32.27
N THR A 183 11.26 11.35 32.52
CA THR A 183 12.05 11.94 31.44
C THR A 183 12.72 10.83 30.63
N THR A 184 12.88 11.04 29.33
CA THR A 184 13.43 10.10 28.35
C THR A 184 12.59 8.86 28.02
N ALA A 185 11.41 8.69 28.63
CA ALA A 185 10.51 7.60 28.27
C ALA A 185 10.18 7.65 26.78
N SER A 186 10.24 6.48 26.12
CA SER A 186 9.96 6.36 24.69
C SER A 186 8.48 6.56 24.44
N ILE A 187 8.16 7.46 23.51
CA ILE A 187 6.80 7.77 23.12
C ILE A 187 6.75 7.89 21.59
N GLY A 188 5.76 7.26 20.97
CA GLY A 188 5.66 7.29 19.51
C GLY A 188 4.28 6.95 19.00
N VAL A 189 4.06 7.09 17.70
CA VAL A 189 2.76 6.82 17.07
C VAL A 189 2.37 5.36 17.30
N ALA A 190 1.15 5.16 17.80
CA ALA A 190 0.63 3.83 18.09
C ALA A 190 0.29 3.09 16.79
N ARG A 191 1.01 2.00 16.53
CA ARG A 191 0.92 1.18 15.31
C ARG A 191 -0.39 0.41 15.26
N ARG A 192 -0.97 0.31 14.06
CA ARG A 192 -2.02 -0.66 13.75
C ARG A 192 -1.42 -2.05 13.65
N LEU A 193 -2.00 -3.01 14.35
CA LEU A 193 -1.60 -4.41 14.21
C LEU A 193 -2.21 -5.00 12.95
N TYR A 194 -1.39 -5.33 11.96
CA TYR A 194 -1.80 -6.23 10.87
C TYR A 194 -1.72 -7.69 11.34
N ALA A 195 -2.80 -8.43 11.15
CA ALA A 195 -2.89 -9.86 11.46
C ALA A 195 -3.80 -10.58 10.46
N LEU A 196 -3.77 -11.91 10.46
CA LEU A 196 -4.71 -12.76 9.73
C LEU A 196 -5.82 -13.24 10.66
N VAL A 197 -7.05 -13.25 10.15
CA VAL A 197 -8.19 -13.87 10.83
C VAL A 197 -8.09 -15.38 10.71
N VAL A 198 -7.99 -16.08 11.84
CA VAL A 198 -7.89 -17.53 11.94
C VAL A 198 -9.26 -18.18 12.14
N ALA A 199 -10.13 -17.56 12.95
CA ALA A 199 -11.47 -18.06 13.22
C ALA A 199 -12.43 -16.91 13.54
N VAL A 200 -13.72 -17.10 13.25
CA VAL A 200 -14.79 -16.17 13.61
C VAL A 200 -15.91 -16.96 14.27
N THR A 201 -16.30 -16.59 15.50
CA THR A 201 -17.41 -17.19 16.24
C THR A 201 -18.23 -16.06 16.86
N GLY A 202 -19.38 -15.74 16.28
CA GLY A 202 -20.19 -14.60 16.68
C GLY A 202 -19.39 -13.29 16.58
N THR A 203 -19.16 -12.63 17.72
CA THR A 203 -18.38 -11.40 17.86
C THR A 203 -16.91 -11.64 18.22
N THR A 204 -16.48 -12.89 18.38
CA THR A 204 -15.08 -13.22 18.68
C THR A 204 -14.35 -13.58 17.40
N VAL A 205 -13.28 -12.84 17.10
CA VAL A 205 -12.37 -13.04 15.98
C VAL A 205 -11.02 -13.49 16.55
N THR A 206 -10.56 -14.68 16.20
CA THR A 206 -9.21 -15.14 16.55
C THR A 206 -8.24 -14.67 15.49
N ILE A 207 -7.14 -14.03 15.89
CA ILE A 207 -6.08 -13.54 15.02
C ILE A 207 -4.75 -14.27 15.25
N ASP A 208 -3.88 -14.35 14.24
CA ASP A 208 -2.62 -15.09 14.32
C ASP A 208 -1.51 -14.34 15.11
N THR A 209 -1.50 -13.02 15.03
CA THR A 209 -0.55 -12.16 15.73
C THR A 209 -1.14 -11.63 17.04
N PRO A 210 -0.45 -11.74 18.19
CA PRO A 210 -0.95 -11.22 19.44
C PRO A 210 -0.87 -9.69 19.48
N ALA A 211 -1.84 -9.05 20.14
CA ALA A 211 -1.77 -7.63 20.45
C ALA A 211 -0.61 -7.33 21.41
N LEU A 212 0.19 -6.30 21.13
CA LEU A 212 1.25 -5.86 22.05
C LEU A 212 0.69 -5.01 23.19
N ILE A 213 -0.38 -4.27 22.93
CA ILE A 213 -1.09 -3.43 23.90
C ILE A 213 -2.56 -3.83 23.95
N GLY A 214 -3.12 -3.86 25.16
CA GLY A 214 -4.55 -4.07 25.35
C GLY A 214 -5.31 -2.77 25.11
N ALA A 215 -6.38 -2.83 24.33
CA ALA A 215 -7.22 -1.67 24.04
C ALA A 215 -8.68 -2.07 23.85
N THR A 216 -9.57 -1.11 24.08
CA THR A 216 -11.02 -1.28 24.02
C THR A 216 -11.67 -0.22 23.14
N GLY A 217 -12.71 -0.60 22.39
CA GLY A 217 -13.44 0.32 21.52
C GLY A 217 -12.60 0.91 20.38
N VAL A 218 -11.48 0.28 20.03
CA VAL A 218 -10.59 0.73 18.94
C VAL A 218 -11.19 0.41 17.59
N THR A 219 -10.80 1.16 16.55
CA THR A 219 -11.20 0.84 15.19
C THR A 219 -10.56 -0.47 14.73
N VAL A 220 -11.37 -1.33 14.12
CA VAL A 220 -10.96 -2.57 13.46
C VAL A 220 -11.37 -2.49 12.00
N SER A 221 -10.42 -2.67 11.10
CA SER A 221 -10.67 -2.72 9.65
C SER A 221 -10.29 -4.09 9.12
N VAL A 222 -11.10 -4.68 8.25
CA VAL A 222 -10.88 -6.03 7.71
C VAL A 222 -11.10 -6.00 6.20
N GLY A 223 -10.09 -6.42 5.43
CA GLY A 223 -10.21 -6.52 3.97
C GLY A 223 -10.95 -7.77 3.52
N CYS A 224 -11.25 -7.84 2.23
CA CYS A 224 -11.92 -9.00 1.65
C CYS A 224 -10.94 -10.08 1.17
N VAL A 225 -11.42 -11.33 1.07
CA VAL A 225 -10.64 -12.49 0.64
C VAL A 225 -11.07 -12.95 -0.75
N ARG A 226 -10.12 -13.28 -1.62
CA ARG A 226 -10.34 -13.80 -2.98
C ARG A 226 -11.24 -12.93 -3.90
N PRO A 227 -11.08 -11.60 -3.97
CA PRO A 227 -11.61 -10.87 -5.13
C PRO A 227 -10.84 -11.29 -6.39
N ALA A 228 -11.49 -11.27 -7.55
CA ALA A 228 -10.83 -11.60 -8.81
C ALA A 228 -11.19 -10.65 -9.94
N VAL A 229 -10.26 -10.34 -10.84
CA VAL A 229 -10.52 -9.56 -12.06
C VAL A 229 -9.91 -10.30 -13.25
N ASP A 230 -10.67 -10.44 -14.33
CA ASP A 230 -10.21 -11.02 -15.59
C ASP A 230 -10.71 -10.19 -16.79
N GLY A 231 -9.79 -9.72 -17.62
CA GLY A 231 -10.10 -9.07 -18.91
C GLY A 231 -10.63 -7.64 -18.86
N LEU A 232 -10.65 -7.01 -17.68
CA LEU A 232 -11.19 -5.65 -17.48
C LEU A 232 -10.19 -4.56 -17.91
N THR A 233 -10.68 -3.51 -18.56
CA THR A 233 -9.98 -2.22 -18.66
C THR A 233 -10.56 -1.19 -17.70
N VAL A 234 -9.70 -0.52 -16.94
CA VAL A 234 -10.03 0.67 -16.15
C VAL A 234 -9.35 1.90 -16.76
N ASP A 235 -10.13 2.90 -17.13
CA ASP A 235 -9.64 4.18 -17.63
C ASP A 235 -9.88 5.24 -16.56
N GLY A 236 -8.78 5.70 -15.94
CA GLY A 236 -8.82 6.72 -14.90
C GLY A 236 -9.29 8.09 -15.41
N ASN A 237 -9.34 8.30 -16.73
CA ASN A 237 -9.74 9.56 -17.37
C ASN A 237 -9.05 10.80 -16.77
N LYS A 238 -7.76 10.69 -16.46
CA LYS A 238 -6.98 11.75 -15.81
C LYS A 238 -7.14 13.08 -16.53
N VAL A 239 -7.45 14.13 -15.77
CA VAL A 239 -7.55 15.52 -16.23
C VAL A 239 -6.44 16.35 -15.59
N TRP A 240 -5.56 16.93 -16.42
CA TRP A 240 -4.53 17.86 -15.95
C TRP A 240 -5.17 19.16 -15.44
N GLY A 241 -4.71 19.66 -14.30
CA GLY A 241 -5.21 20.81 -13.55
C GLY A 241 -6.49 20.53 -12.76
N GLY A 242 -6.99 19.29 -12.76
CA GLY A 242 -8.36 18.95 -12.36
C GLY A 242 -8.60 18.69 -10.87
N ALA A 243 -7.61 18.26 -10.09
CA ALA A 243 -7.68 18.19 -8.63
C ALA A 243 -6.32 17.98 -7.94
N VAL A 244 -6.29 18.31 -6.65
CA VAL A 244 -5.08 18.38 -5.80
C VAL A 244 -4.70 17.01 -5.16
N ARG A 245 -5.37 15.90 -5.49
CA ARG A 245 -5.21 14.63 -4.75
C ARG A 245 -5.01 13.43 -5.66
N SER A 246 -3.90 12.73 -5.40
CA SER A 246 -3.47 11.45 -5.99
C SER A 246 -4.61 10.40 -6.04
N LEU A 247 -5.26 10.25 -7.20
CA LEU A 247 -6.26 9.21 -7.45
C LEU A 247 -5.58 7.89 -7.82
N PHE A 248 -5.90 6.80 -7.12
CA PHE A 248 -5.64 5.45 -7.63
C PHE A 248 -6.82 5.03 -8.49
N ALA A 249 -6.59 4.51 -9.70
CA ALA A 249 -7.69 4.00 -10.51
C ALA A 249 -8.28 2.73 -9.89
N VAL A 250 -7.39 1.87 -9.36
CA VAL A 250 -7.75 0.62 -8.68
C VAL A 250 -7.00 0.48 -7.37
N THR A 251 -7.72 0.22 -6.28
CA THR A 251 -7.12 0.04 -4.95
C THR A 251 -7.62 -1.22 -4.27
N TRP A 252 -6.69 -2.11 -3.95
CA TRP A 252 -6.90 -3.33 -3.18
C TRP A 252 -6.32 -3.15 -1.77
N ARG A 253 -7.20 -2.78 -0.84
CA ARG A 253 -6.85 -2.55 0.58
C ARG A 253 -7.06 -3.81 1.39
N GLN A 254 -6.06 -4.22 2.17
CA GLN A 254 -6.15 -5.39 3.06
C GLN A 254 -6.61 -6.68 2.36
N VAL A 255 -6.46 -6.76 1.03
CA VAL A 255 -6.90 -7.92 0.27
C VAL A 255 -5.98 -9.10 0.55
N ARG A 256 -6.57 -10.29 0.66
CA ARG A 256 -5.80 -11.54 0.63
C ARG A 256 -6.28 -12.47 -0.45
N TRP A 257 -5.35 -13.20 -1.07
CA TRP A 257 -5.64 -14.17 -2.11
C TRP A 257 -6.37 -13.58 -3.32
N GLY A 258 -6.20 -12.29 -3.57
CA GLY A 258 -6.78 -11.62 -4.73
C GLY A 258 -6.08 -12.06 -6.02
N ARG A 259 -6.84 -12.17 -7.12
CA ARG A 259 -6.32 -12.57 -8.42
C ARG A 259 -6.65 -11.55 -9.51
N VAL A 260 -5.65 -11.10 -10.25
CA VAL A 260 -5.85 -10.29 -11.47
C VAL A 260 -5.25 -11.04 -12.64
N GLU A 261 -6.00 -11.12 -13.74
CA GLU A 261 -5.57 -11.66 -15.02
C GLU A 261 -5.97 -10.70 -16.15
N ASN A 262 -5.07 -10.44 -17.08
CA ASN A 262 -5.36 -9.71 -18.32
C ASN A 262 -6.05 -8.35 -18.09
N MET A 263 -5.63 -7.62 -17.06
CA MET A 263 -6.23 -6.33 -16.71
C MET A 263 -5.44 -5.19 -17.34
N THR A 264 -6.14 -4.18 -17.85
CA THR A 264 -5.52 -2.92 -18.27
C THR A 264 -5.96 -1.78 -17.36
N VAL A 265 -5.04 -0.95 -16.90
CA VAL A 265 -5.33 0.35 -16.29
C VAL A 265 -4.63 1.42 -17.13
N ARG A 266 -5.34 2.51 -17.44
CA ARG A 266 -4.76 3.61 -18.23
C ARG A 266 -5.21 4.98 -17.77
N ASN A 267 -4.45 6.00 -18.15
CA ASN A 267 -4.74 7.41 -17.95
C ASN A 267 -5.15 7.73 -16.50
N ALA A 268 -4.29 7.39 -15.54
CA ALA A 268 -4.59 7.58 -14.12
C ALA A 268 -3.47 8.31 -13.41
N GLU A 269 -3.78 9.09 -12.38
CA GLU A 269 -2.74 9.67 -11.53
C GLU A 269 -1.89 8.57 -10.89
N ASN A 270 -2.52 7.49 -10.40
CA ASN A 270 -1.87 6.23 -10.05
C ASN A 270 -2.68 5.06 -10.60
N GLY A 271 -2.00 4.01 -11.04
CA GLY A 271 -2.65 2.90 -11.74
C GLY A 271 -3.36 1.95 -10.77
N PHE A 272 -2.60 1.00 -10.24
CA PHE A 272 -3.09 -0.04 -9.36
C PHE A 272 -2.33 -0.01 -8.03
N ALA A 273 -3.04 -0.08 -6.91
CA ALA A 273 -2.43 -0.17 -5.59
C ALA A 273 -2.83 -1.45 -4.84
N LEU A 274 -1.83 -2.16 -4.33
CA LEU A 274 -1.98 -3.03 -3.18
C LEU A 274 -1.59 -2.22 -1.95
N THR A 275 -2.42 -2.20 -0.92
CA THR A 275 -2.10 -1.40 0.26
C THR A 275 -2.68 -1.93 1.57
N ARG A 276 -2.15 -1.42 2.69
CA ARG A 276 -2.60 -1.69 4.06
C ARG A 276 -2.60 -3.17 4.38
N GLY A 277 -1.45 -3.82 4.30
CA GLY A 277 -1.33 -5.24 4.62
C GLY A 277 -1.80 -6.21 3.53
N ALA A 278 -2.14 -5.70 2.33
CA ALA A 278 -2.54 -6.56 1.21
C ALA A 278 -1.48 -7.63 0.94
N SER A 279 -1.90 -8.89 0.91
CA SER A 279 -0.97 -10.02 0.94
C SER A 279 -1.44 -11.22 0.15
N ASP A 280 -0.48 -12.05 -0.25
CA ASP A 280 -0.74 -13.31 -0.97
C ASP A 280 -1.58 -13.11 -2.26
N CYS A 281 -1.55 -11.92 -2.86
CA CYS A 281 -2.24 -11.63 -4.12
C CYS A 281 -1.40 -12.06 -5.32
N THR A 282 -2.06 -12.44 -6.41
CA THR A 282 -1.42 -12.81 -7.68
C THR A 282 -1.93 -11.91 -8.80
N LEU A 283 -1.04 -11.15 -9.42
CA LEU A 283 -1.33 -10.27 -10.55
C LEU A 283 -0.58 -10.80 -11.77
N VAL A 284 -1.31 -11.21 -12.81
CA VAL A 284 -0.79 -11.78 -14.04
C VAL A 284 -1.23 -10.92 -15.21
N ASP A 285 -0.27 -10.52 -16.05
CA ASP A 285 -0.52 -9.75 -17.26
C ASP A 285 -1.35 -8.47 -16.95
N LEU A 286 -0.83 -7.68 -16.01
CA LEU A 286 -1.34 -6.35 -15.67
C LEU A 286 -0.67 -5.30 -16.56
N HIS A 287 -1.46 -4.63 -17.40
CA HIS A 287 -1.01 -3.59 -18.32
C HIS A 287 -1.35 -2.21 -17.77
N LEU A 288 -0.34 -1.36 -17.61
CA LEU A 288 -0.47 -0.02 -17.03
C LEU A 288 0.03 1.01 -18.05
N HIS A 289 -0.84 1.88 -18.55
CA HIS A 289 -0.49 2.83 -19.61
C HIS A 289 -0.78 4.29 -19.21
N GLY A 290 0.26 5.12 -19.13
CA GLY A 290 0.09 6.53 -18.74
C GLY A 290 -0.44 6.66 -17.31
N CYS A 291 0.00 5.79 -16.42
CA CYS A 291 -0.33 5.79 -15.00
C CYS A 291 0.85 6.31 -14.16
N GLY A 292 0.59 6.84 -12.96
CA GLY A 292 1.66 7.27 -12.07
C GLY A 292 2.17 8.68 -12.36
N THR A 293 1.33 9.59 -12.85
CA THR A 293 1.69 10.96 -13.22
C THR A 293 0.82 12.02 -12.52
N PRO A 294 0.80 12.05 -11.18
CA PRO A 294 0.17 13.14 -10.43
C PRO A 294 0.99 14.43 -10.56
N GLU A 295 0.34 15.57 -10.33
CA GLU A 295 0.93 16.88 -10.63
C GLU A 295 1.96 17.35 -9.61
N THR A 296 1.63 17.20 -8.32
CA THR A 296 2.35 17.86 -7.22
C THR A 296 2.98 16.91 -6.21
N VAL A 297 2.74 15.60 -6.35
CA VAL A 297 3.22 14.56 -5.43
C VAL A 297 3.89 13.42 -6.21
N LYS A 298 4.49 12.46 -5.50
CA LYS A 298 5.00 11.23 -6.13
C LYS A 298 3.85 10.39 -6.67
N GLY A 299 4.08 9.70 -7.79
CA GLY A 299 3.13 8.77 -8.38
C GLY A 299 3.72 7.41 -8.67
N SER A 300 2.86 6.42 -8.86
CA SER A 300 3.28 5.12 -9.39
C SER A 300 2.22 4.46 -10.26
N ALA A 301 2.67 3.69 -11.26
CA ALA A 301 1.77 2.87 -12.04
C ALA A 301 1.29 1.65 -11.23
N LEU A 302 2.20 0.90 -10.61
CA LEU A 302 1.89 -0.16 -9.64
C LEU A 302 2.51 0.17 -8.28
N TRP A 303 1.67 0.34 -7.27
CA TRP A 303 2.10 0.77 -5.95
C TRP A 303 1.80 -0.28 -4.89
N LEU A 304 2.83 -0.73 -4.17
CA LEU A 304 2.70 -1.50 -2.94
C LEU A 304 3.02 -0.57 -1.78
N TYR A 305 2.06 -0.38 -0.87
CA TYR A 305 2.13 0.67 0.14
C TYR A 305 1.58 0.19 1.50
N GLN A 306 2.25 0.50 2.61
CA GLN A 306 1.79 0.18 3.97
C GLN A 306 1.61 -1.34 4.24
N GLY A 307 2.71 -2.08 4.35
CA GLY A 307 2.67 -3.43 4.92
C GLY A 307 2.36 -4.58 3.95
N CYS A 308 2.49 -4.38 2.63
CA CYS A 308 2.13 -5.42 1.67
C CYS A 308 3.14 -6.56 1.66
N ARG A 309 2.67 -7.82 1.64
CA ARG A 309 3.57 -8.97 1.76
C ARG A 309 3.21 -10.17 0.91
N ARG A 310 4.23 -10.89 0.42
CA ARG A 310 4.06 -12.16 -0.33
C ARG A 310 3.17 -12.05 -1.56
N ASN A 311 3.08 -10.86 -2.16
CA ASN A 311 2.35 -10.67 -3.40
C ASN A 311 3.23 -11.11 -4.58
N ARG A 312 2.60 -11.69 -5.60
CA ARG A 312 3.27 -12.17 -6.82
C ARG A 312 2.73 -11.41 -8.03
N VAL A 313 3.61 -10.74 -8.74
CA VAL A 313 3.31 -10.00 -9.96
C VAL A 313 4.10 -10.63 -11.08
N ARG A 314 3.45 -11.12 -12.13
CA ARG A 314 4.10 -11.75 -13.28
C ARG A 314 3.63 -11.08 -14.57
N GLY A 315 4.55 -10.72 -15.45
CA GLY A 315 4.19 -10.16 -16.76
C GLY A 315 3.66 -8.73 -16.71
N VAL A 316 3.92 -7.97 -15.64
CA VAL A 316 3.46 -6.58 -15.56
C VAL A 316 4.10 -5.74 -16.67
N CYS A 317 3.28 -5.01 -17.41
CA CYS A 317 3.70 -4.17 -18.53
C CYS A 317 3.36 -2.71 -18.23
N VAL A 318 4.37 -1.84 -18.07
CA VAL A 318 4.18 -0.40 -17.81
C VAL A 318 4.67 0.42 -19.00
N THR A 319 3.82 1.30 -19.52
CA THR A 319 4.12 2.11 -20.69
C THR A 319 3.65 3.56 -20.55
N GLY A 320 4.24 4.47 -21.34
CA GLY A 320 3.85 5.88 -21.40
C GLY A 320 4.52 6.74 -20.32
N ALA A 321 3.94 7.91 -20.03
CA ALA A 321 4.47 8.79 -18.98
C ALA A 321 4.15 8.21 -17.59
N THR A 322 5.18 8.04 -16.76
CA THR A 322 5.07 7.44 -15.42
C THR A 322 6.21 7.94 -14.54
N TRP A 323 5.90 8.33 -13.30
CA TRP A 323 6.92 8.74 -12.33
C TRP A 323 7.80 7.56 -11.90
N THR A 324 7.18 6.50 -11.39
CA THR A 324 7.81 5.21 -11.06
C THR A 324 6.89 4.06 -11.52
N ALA A 325 7.44 3.11 -12.27
CA ALA A 325 6.66 2.01 -12.84
C ALA A 325 6.14 1.06 -11.76
N VAL A 326 7.03 0.56 -10.90
CA VAL A 326 6.66 -0.24 -9.73
C VAL A 326 7.33 0.33 -8.50
N TYR A 327 6.52 0.69 -7.50
CA TYR A 327 6.99 1.31 -6.27
C TYR A 327 6.59 0.46 -5.06
N LEU A 328 7.57 -0.13 -4.38
CA LEU A 328 7.43 -0.66 -3.03
C LEU A 328 7.81 0.45 -2.07
N ASP A 329 6.81 0.97 -1.39
CA ASP A 329 6.89 2.23 -0.68
C ASP A 329 6.53 2.06 0.79
N ASP A 330 7.55 2.12 1.65
CA ASP A 330 7.38 2.16 3.11
C ASP A 330 7.60 3.57 3.65
N ARG A 331 7.34 4.59 2.84
CA ARG A 331 7.36 5.95 3.35
C ARG A 331 6.29 6.13 4.42
N THR A 332 6.78 6.49 5.59
CA THR A 332 5.99 6.97 6.72
C THR A 332 5.05 8.08 6.28
N THR A 333 3.75 7.95 6.57
CA THR A 333 2.80 9.05 6.35
C THR A 333 2.38 9.72 7.63
N THR A 334 2.50 11.06 7.64
CA THR A 334 1.92 11.91 8.69
C THR A 334 0.40 12.08 8.53
N ALA A 335 -0.18 11.56 7.44
CA ALA A 335 -1.60 11.69 7.13
C ALA A 335 -2.45 10.51 7.59
N GLU A 336 -1.85 9.33 7.79
CA GLU A 336 -2.60 8.09 8.05
C GLU A 336 -2.11 7.39 9.32
N GLU A 337 -2.72 7.73 10.45
CA GLU A 337 -2.35 7.27 11.79
C GLU A 337 -2.17 5.73 11.87
N GLY A 338 -0.93 5.33 12.12
CA GLY A 338 -0.56 3.97 12.52
C GLY A 338 -0.57 2.93 11.39
N TRP A 339 -0.81 3.31 10.13
CA TRP A 339 -0.89 2.36 9.02
C TRP A 339 0.47 1.94 8.44
N ASP A 340 1.53 2.69 8.75
CA ASP A 340 2.87 2.43 8.23
C ASP A 340 3.35 1.02 8.62
N GLY A 341 3.98 0.35 7.66
CA GLY A 341 4.50 -1.00 7.83
C GLY A 341 5.30 -1.42 6.59
N PRO A 342 6.26 -2.34 6.74
CA PRO A 342 7.19 -2.68 5.68
C PRO A 342 6.54 -3.53 4.56
N ASN A 343 6.91 -3.29 3.32
CA ASN A 343 6.53 -4.11 2.18
C ASN A 343 7.58 -5.21 2.01
N ASP A 344 7.24 -6.44 2.39
CA ASP A 344 8.20 -7.54 2.50
C ASP A 344 7.84 -8.75 1.63
N ASP A 345 8.85 -9.50 1.19
CA ASP A 345 8.67 -10.79 0.50
C ASP A 345 7.82 -10.72 -0.78
N ASN A 346 7.75 -9.57 -1.45
CA ASN A 346 7.00 -9.44 -2.71
C ASN A 346 7.88 -9.83 -3.90
N LEU A 347 7.28 -10.46 -4.91
CA LEU A 347 7.96 -10.95 -6.09
C LEU A 347 7.34 -10.34 -7.34
N VAL A 348 8.17 -9.71 -8.17
CA VAL A 348 7.82 -9.19 -9.49
C VAL A 348 8.69 -9.88 -10.54
N THR A 349 8.08 -10.60 -11.49
CA THR A 349 8.79 -11.32 -12.55
C THR A 349 8.29 -10.99 -13.94
N ASP A 350 9.15 -11.25 -14.93
CA ASP A 350 8.84 -11.20 -16.37
C ASP A 350 8.27 -9.84 -16.80
N PHE A 351 8.75 -8.76 -16.19
CA PHE A 351 8.18 -7.44 -16.35
C PHE A 351 8.73 -6.71 -17.59
N THR A 352 7.92 -5.82 -18.16
CA THR A 352 8.31 -4.93 -19.25
C THR A 352 7.98 -3.50 -18.90
N VAL A 353 8.98 -2.62 -18.84
CA VAL A 353 8.80 -1.20 -18.58
C VAL A 353 9.30 -0.40 -19.79
N ARG A 354 8.45 0.47 -20.34
CA ARG A 354 8.78 1.41 -21.42
C ARG A 354 8.18 2.78 -21.13
N ILE A 355 8.89 3.56 -20.33
CA ILE A 355 8.43 4.88 -19.89
C ILE A 355 9.04 5.99 -20.73
N THR A 356 8.22 6.97 -21.11
CA THR A 356 8.60 8.06 -22.03
C THR A 356 9.00 9.35 -21.31
N ASP A 357 8.56 9.50 -20.06
CA ASP A 357 8.94 10.58 -19.15
C ASP A 357 9.15 9.96 -17.77
N SER A 358 10.29 10.22 -17.14
CA SER A 358 10.71 9.59 -15.88
C SER A 358 11.20 10.68 -14.93
N ARG A 359 10.55 10.78 -13.76
CA ARG A 359 10.92 11.71 -12.68
C ARG A 359 11.60 11.03 -11.49
N ALA A 360 11.62 9.70 -11.49
CA ALA A 360 12.32 8.86 -10.52
C ALA A 360 12.84 7.59 -11.22
N PRO A 361 13.54 6.71 -10.49
CA PRO A 361 13.85 5.37 -10.97
C PRO A 361 12.60 4.61 -11.39
N ALA A 362 12.72 3.82 -12.47
CA ALA A 362 11.61 3.06 -13.02
C ALA A 362 11.09 2.01 -12.02
N LEU A 363 11.99 1.37 -11.28
CA LEU A 363 11.66 0.52 -10.14
C LEU A 363 12.23 1.13 -8.86
N ALA A 364 11.44 1.21 -7.79
CA ALA A 364 11.91 1.72 -6.51
C ALA A 364 11.46 0.85 -5.34
N VAL A 365 12.42 0.56 -4.46
CA VAL A 365 12.19 -0.06 -3.15
C VAL A 365 12.72 0.92 -2.10
N VAL A 366 11.80 1.50 -1.33
CA VAL A 366 12.10 2.46 -0.27
C VAL A 366 11.65 1.87 1.05
N GLY A 367 12.60 1.38 1.84
CA GLY A 367 12.31 0.41 2.91
C GLY A 367 11.91 -0.96 2.36
N GLY A 368 11.64 -1.90 3.25
CA GLY A 368 11.16 -3.24 2.90
C GLY A 368 12.29 -4.24 2.66
N CYS A 369 11.99 -5.50 2.93
CA CYS A 369 12.96 -6.57 2.95
C CYS A 369 12.54 -7.75 2.07
N HIS A 370 13.55 -8.43 1.51
CA HIS A 370 13.36 -9.69 0.76
C HIS A 370 12.42 -9.59 -0.45
N ASN A 371 12.26 -8.40 -1.01
CA ASN A 371 11.54 -8.21 -2.26
C ASN A 371 12.43 -8.55 -3.45
N ARG A 372 11.83 -9.04 -4.52
CA ARG A 372 12.56 -9.59 -5.66
C ARG A 372 11.98 -9.06 -6.96
N PHE A 373 12.84 -8.51 -7.81
CA PHE A 373 12.54 -8.19 -9.21
C PHE A 373 13.41 -9.07 -10.09
N VAL A 374 12.80 -10.05 -10.76
CA VAL A 374 13.55 -11.09 -11.47
C VAL A 374 13.07 -11.21 -12.90
N THR A 375 14.00 -11.10 -13.85
CA THR A 375 13.75 -11.19 -15.29
C THR A 375 12.85 -10.05 -15.80
N GLY A 376 13.43 -9.13 -16.56
CA GLY A 376 12.63 -8.05 -17.13
C GLY A 376 13.42 -7.09 -17.99
N THR A 377 12.69 -6.17 -18.62
CA THR A 377 13.29 -5.11 -19.44
C THR A 377 12.82 -3.75 -18.96
N ILE A 378 13.73 -2.78 -18.92
CA ILE A 378 13.43 -1.40 -18.57
C ILE A 378 13.98 -0.49 -19.65
N SER A 379 13.09 0.29 -20.26
CA SER A 379 13.43 1.44 -21.10
C SER A 379 12.88 2.70 -20.44
N SER A 380 13.76 3.65 -20.14
CA SER A 380 13.43 4.90 -19.45
C SER A 380 14.44 6.00 -19.78
N PRO A 381 14.04 7.28 -19.89
CA PRO A 381 15.00 8.38 -19.98
C PRO A 381 15.78 8.63 -18.66
N GLY A 382 15.38 8.00 -17.55
CA GLY A 382 15.94 8.19 -16.22
C GLY A 382 16.76 7.00 -15.72
N TYR A 383 16.62 6.70 -14.43
CA TYR A 383 17.29 5.57 -13.77
C TYR A 383 16.47 4.29 -13.90
N GLY A 384 17.15 3.14 -13.94
CA GLY A 384 16.50 1.83 -13.96
C GLY A 384 15.88 1.46 -12.60
N VAL A 385 16.72 1.25 -11.58
CA VAL A 385 16.27 0.79 -10.25
C VAL A 385 16.91 1.59 -9.11
N SER A 386 16.19 1.75 -8.01
CA SER A 386 16.77 2.23 -6.74
C SER A 386 16.39 1.38 -5.54
N LEU A 387 17.38 1.12 -4.68
CA LEU A 387 17.21 0.50 -3.36
C LEU A 387 17.71 1.48 -2.29
N SER A 388 16.81 2.01 -1.48
CA SER A 388 17.14 2.97 -0.42
C SER A 388 16.35 2.70 0.85
N ASN A 389 16.91 3.09 2.00
CA ASN A 389 16.21 3.04 3.27
C ASN A 389 15.01 4.01 3.23
N GLY A 390 14.05 3.82 4.13
CA GLY A 390 12.96 4.75 4.34
C GLY A 390 13.49 6.18 4.51
N THR A 391 12.97 7.11 3.73
CA THR A 391 13.44 8.51 3.71
C THR A 391 12.50 9.47 4.45
N GLN A 392 11.39 8.98 5.01
CA GLN A 392 10.39 9.81 5.68
C GLN A 392 10.17 9.34 7.13
N GLY A 393 10.18 10.32 8.05
CA GLY A 393 10.14 10.09 9.50
C GLY A 393 11.51 9.69 10.03
N THR A 394 12.31 10.67 10.48
CA THR A 394 13.46 10.36 11.34
C THR A 394 12.97 10.34 12.77
N THR A 395 13.15 9.21 13.44
CA THR A 395 12.95 9.09 14.88
C THR A 395 13.95 9.96 15.63
N ALA A 396 13.76 10.15 16.94
CA ALA A 396 14.71 10.93 17.73
C ALA A 396 16.15 10.37 17.73
N ASP A 397 16.34 9.09 17.39
CA ASP A 397 17.65 8.45 17.22
C ASP A 397 18.07 8.26 15.76
N GLY A 398 17.31 8.81 14.80
CA GLY A 398 17.64 8.77 13.37
C GLY A 398 17.33 7.44 12.69
N SER A 399 16.62 6.53 13.35
CA SER A 399 16.19 5.27 12.75
C SER A 399 15.22 5.49 11.58
N VAL A 400 15.32 4.61 10.60
CA VAL A 400 14.55 4.63 9.35
C VAL A 400 14.17 3.20 8.98
N ALA A 401 13.10 3.03 8.19
CA ALA A 401 12.71 1.72 7.68
C ALA A 401 13.87 1.09 6.87
N PRO A 402 14.36 -0.11 7.23
CA PRO A 402 15.50 -0.71 6.56
C PRO A 402 15.11 -1.22 5.17
N CYS A 403 16.03 -1.12 4.21
CA CYS A 403 15.93 -1.75 2.90
C CYS A 403 17.08 -2.75 2.73
N ARG A 404 16.82 -4.04 2.94
CA ARG A 404 17.86 -5.09 2.92
C ARG A 404 17.32 -6.43 2.42
N GLY A 405 18.22 -7.27 1.93
CA GLY A 405 17.90 -8.61 1.43
C GLY A 405 17.05 -8.59 0.16
N ASN A 406 16.88 -7.43 -0.49
CA ASN A 406 16.17 -7.33 -1.76
C ASN A 406 17.09 -7.78 -2.91
N GLU A 407 16.49 -8.36 -3.94
CA GLU A 407 17.20 -8.92 -5.10
C GLU A 407 16.69 -8.29 -6.40
N ILE A 408 17.61 -7.79 -7.22
CA ILE A 408 17.37 -7.41 -8.61
C ILE A 408 18.17 -8.36 -9.51
N ALA A 409 17.50 -9.18 -10.30
CA ALA A 409 18.16 -10.21 -11.09
C ALA A 409 17.66 -10.25 -12.54
N GLY A 410 18.55 -10.47 -13.50
CA GLY A 410 18.15 -10.78 -14.89
C GLY A 410 17.51 -9.61 -15.65
N VAL A 411 17.91 -8.36 -15.35
CA VAL A 411 17.27 -7.16 -15.91
C VAL A 411 18.10 -6.56 -17.04
N ALA A 412 17.47 -6.31 -18.18
CA ALA A 412 18.06 -5.54 -19.28
C ALA A 412 17.62 -4.07 -19.22
N PHE A 413 18.60 -3.18 -19.11
CA PHE A 413 18.41 -1.75 -18.92
C PHE A 413 18.76 -0.96 -20.19
N GLN A 414 17.77 -0.25 -20.74
CA GLN A 414 17.89 0.79 -21.76
C GLN A 414 17.55 2.13 -21.14
N VAL A 415 18.48 2.63 -20.33
CA VAL A 415 18.25 3.75 -19.41
C VAL A 415 19.43 4.71 -19.40
N ARG A 416 19.30 5.86 -18.74
CA ARG A 416 20.42 6.78 -18.52
C ARG A 416 21.45 6.20 -17.56
N PHE A 417 20.99 5.64 -16.45
CA PHE A 417 21.80 4.92 -15.46
C PHE A 417 21.07 3.67 -14.97
N GLY A 418 21.76 2.53 -14.89
CA GLY A 418 21.16 1.25 -14.49
C GLY A 418 20.55 1.29 -13.08
N TRP A 419 21.34 1.65 -12.07
CA TRP A 419 20.92 1.53 -10.68
C TRP A 419 21.44 2.60 -9.71
N ILE A 420 20.74 2.77 -8.59
CA ILE A 420 21.15 3.50 -7.40
C ILE A 420 21.00 2.57 -6.19
N LEU A 421 22.10 2.06 -5.64
CA LEU A 421 22.09 1.15 -4.49
C LEU A 421 22.68 1.84 -3.26
N GLU A 422 21.80 2.44 -2.45
CA GLU A 422 22.19 3.23 -1.27
C GLU A 422 22.06 2.42 0.02
N ALA A 423 20.99 1.62 0.15
CA ALA A 423 20.81 0.79 1.33
C ALA A 423 21.68 -0.48 1.24
N PRO A 424 22.34 -0.89 2.34
CA PRO A 424 23.23 -2.06 2.35
C PRO A 424 22.47 -3.39 2.43
N GLY A 425 23.17 -4.48 2.11
CA GLY A 425 22.67 -5.84 2.33
C GLY A 425 21.70 -6.35 1.26
N ASN A 426 21.68 -5.73 0.09
CA ASN A 426 20.90 -6.15 -1.08
C ASN A 426 21.79 -6.81 -2.14
N SER A 427 21.19 -7.42 -3.16
CA SER A 427 21.89 -8.00 -4.30
C SER A 427 21.38 -7.48 -5.65
N LEU A 428 22.29 -7.32 -6.60
CA LEU A 428 21.98 -7.03 -8.00
C LEU A 428 22.89 -7.86 -8.91
N HIS A 429 22.32 -8.69 -9.78
CA HIS A 429 23.09 -9.58 -10.65
C HIS A 429 22.38 -9.98 -11.95
N ASP A 430 23.14 -10.59 -12.87
CA ASP A 430 22.68 -11.00 -14.19
C ASP A 430 22.04 -9.85 -14.98
N CYS A 431 22.57 -8.63 -14.81
CA CYS A 431 21.98 -7.40 -15.33
C CYS A 431 22.82 -6.82 -16.47
N TYR A 432 22.16 -6.44 -17.56
CA TYR A 432 22.79 -5.82 -18.72
C TYR A 432 22.42 -4.34 -18.84
N VAL A 433 23.40 -3.46 -19.05
CA VAL A 433 23.18 -2.03 -19.33
C VAL A 433 23.53 -1.75 -20.78
N ALA A 434 22.58 -1.23 -21.55
CA ALA A 434 22.75 -0.96 -22.97
C ALA A 434 23.82 0.11 -23.27
N ALA A 435 24.42 0.04 -24.46
CA ALA A 435 25.52 0.91 -24.88
C ALA A 435 25.18 2.41 -24.89
N GLY A 436 23.90 2.77 -24.98
CA GLY A 436 23.44 4.16 -24.98
C GLY A 436 23.33 4.81 -23.60
N ALA A 437 23.63 4.09 -22.51
CA ALA A 437 23.58 4.65 -21.16
C ALA A 437 24.77 5.58 -20.86
N GLU A 438 24.57 6.58 -20.01
CA GLU A 438 25.63 7.45 -19.50
C GLU A 438 26.52 6.71 -18.47
N GLY A 439 25.98 5.69 -17.81
CA GLY A 439 26.74 4.87 -16.87
C GLY A 439 25.93 3.69 -16.33
N VAL A 440 26.61 2.80 -15.61
CA VAL A 440 25.97 1.60 -15.03
C VAL A 440 25.17 1.93 -13.77
N GLY A 441 25.61 2.89 -12.96
CA GLY A 441 24.93 3.27 -11.72
C GLY A 441 25.89 3.43 -10.53
N SER A 442 25.34 3.50 -9.31
CA SER A 442 26.10 3.65 -8.06
C SER A 442 25.81 2.53 -7.06
N ASN A 443 26.80 2.16 -6.26
CA ASN A 443 26.68 1.19 -5.17
C ASN A 443 27.31 1.72 -3.88
N ALA A 444 26.73 2.79 -3.34
CA ALA A 444 27.21 3.41 -2.10
C ALA A 444 26.93 2.55 -0.86
N GLY A 445 25.92 1.68 -0.92
CA GLY A 445 25.54 0.78 0.17
C GLY A 445 26.41 -0.47 0.31
N ASN A 446 27.48 -0.65 -0.48
CA ASN A 446 28.31 -1.85 -0.48
C ASN A 446 27.50 -3.15 -0.66
N ASN A 447 26.55 -3.12 -1.60
CA ASN A 447 25.71 -4.26 -1.94
C ASN A 447 26.47 -5.31 -2.75
N LEU A 448 25.96 -6.55 -2.76
CA LEU A 448 26.50 -7.63 -3.58
C LEU A 448 26.12 -7.40 -5.04
N VAL A 449 27.11 -7.05 -5.88
CA VAL A 449 26.92 -6.80 -7.32
C VAL A 449 27.90 -7.66 -8.11
N TYR A 450 27.38 -8.54 -8.97
CA TYR A 450 28.15 -9.49 -9.77
C TYR A 450 27.37 -9.88 -11.04
N ALA A 451 28.00 -10.49 -12.05
CA ALA A 451 27.32 -10.83 -13.31
C ALA A 451 26.59 -9.62 -13.93
N VAL A 452 27.22 -8.44 -13.91
CA VAL A 452 26.66 -7.20 -14.50
C VAL A 452 27.56 -6.63 -15.60
N SER A 453 27.00 -5.80 -16.47
CA SER A 453 27.77 -4.98 -17.40
C SER A 453 28.80 -4.13 -16.63
N PRO A 454 30.13 -4.28 -16.86
CA PRO A 454 31.14 -3.45 -16.21
C PRO A 454 31.16 -2.01 -16.74
N THR A 455 30.73 -1.83 -18.00
CA THR A 455 30.50 -0.55 -18.67
C THR A 455 29.26 -0.68 -19.56
N PRO A 456 28.59 0.42 -19.92
CA PRO A 456 27.49 0.38 -20.88
C PRO A 456 27.86 -0.39 -22.16
N GLY A 457 26.97 -1.28 -22.61
CA GLY A 457 27.14 -2.07 -23.83
C GLY A 457 27.97 -3.35 -23.68
N ALA A 458 28.79 -3.47 -22.63
CA ALA A 458 29.58 -4.67 -22.39
C ALA A 458 28.70 -5.81 -21.85
N ALA A 459 28.97 -7.03 -22.31
CA ALA A 459 28.30 -8.23 -21.81
C ALA A 459 28.58 -8.40 -20.30
N PRO A 460 27.59 -8.89 -19.51
CA PRO A 460 27.81 -9.18 -18.11
C PRO A 460 28.90 -10.23 -17.91
N ARG A 461 29.74 -10.05 -16.89
CA ARG A 461 30.84 -10.98 -16.55
C ARG A 461 30.62 -11.55 -15.17
N LEU A 462 30.82 -12.87 -15.03
CA LEU A 462 30.75 -13.59 -13.77
C LEU A 462 31.71 -13.02 -12.72
#